data_AF-A0A6N8IPZ2-F1
#
_entry.id   AF-A0A6N8IPZ2-F1
#
_cell.length_a   1.000
_cell.length_b   1.000
_cell.length_c   1.000
_cell.angle_alpha   90.00
_cell.angle_beta   90.00
_cell.angle_gamma   90.00
#
_symmetry.space_group_name_H-M   'P 1'
#
loop_
_entity.id
_entity.type
_entity.pdbx_description
1 polymer ?
#
loop_
_entity_poly.entity_id
_entity_poly.type
_entity_poly.pdbx_seq_one_letter_code
_entity_poly.pdbx_strand_id
1 'polypeptide(L)' 'MRNSALILCLALAGAGSAWAHNCPNEMKAIDAKLATKPALSKEDADKVAKLRADGEAQHKAGKHTESMTSLGEAKKLLGI' A
#
# COMPACT_ATOMS: atom_id res chain seq x y z
N MET A 1 22.44 42.72 12.52
CA MET A 1 22.26 41.45 13.28
C MET A 1 20.83 40.99 13.05
N ARG A 2 20.67 39.84 12.38
CA ARG A 2 20.04 38.63 12.96
C ARG A 2 18.52 38.85 13.08
N ASN A 3 17.69 38.43 12.13
CA ASN A 3 17.00 37.13 12.22
C ASN A 3 16.07 36.86 11.01
N SER A 4 16.55 36.96 9.75
CA SER A 4 15.73 36.53 8.59
C SER A 4 15.80 35.01 8.31
N ALA A 5 16.45 34.23 9.18
CA ALA A 5 16.77 32.83 8.96
C ALA A 5 15.81 31.85 9.65
N LEU A 6 14.53 32.18 9.80
CA LEU A 6 13.56 31.39 10.56
C LEU A 6 12.25 31.08 9.81
N ILE A 7 12.26 31.10 8.47
CA ILE A 7 11.08 30.73 7.65
C ILE A 7 11.44 29.68 6.58
N LEU A 8 12.34 28.73 6.87
CA LEU A 8 12.67 27.65 5.91
C LEU A 8 12.46 26.22 6.45
N CYS A 9 12.09 26.04 7.71
CA CYS A 9 12.01 24.70 8.31
C CYS A 9 10.64 24.02 8.29
N LEU A 10 9.57 24.65 7.78
CA LEU A 10 8.21 24.08 7.84
C LEU A 10 7.73 23.36 6.57
N ALA A 11 8.51 23.33 5.48
CA ALA A 11 8.07 22.74 4.21
C ALA A 11 8.33 21.23 4.07
N LEU A 12 9.13 20.60 4.94
CA LEU A 12 9.48 19.17 4.82
C LEU A 12 8.56 18.21 5.59
N ALA A 13 7.62 18.70 6.40
CA ALA A 13 6.73 17.83 7.19
C ALA A 13 5.53 17.28 6.40
N GLY A 14 5.25 17.79 5.19
CA GLY A 14 4.07 17.42 4.40
C GLY A 14 4.22 16.19 3.48
N ALA A 15 5.44 15.69 3.27
CA ALA A 15 5.70 14.60 2.32
C ALA A 15 5.34 13.20 2.84
N GLY A 16 5.24 13.02 4.17
CA GLY A 16 4.90 11.73 4.77
C GLY A 16 3.43 11.34 4.64
N SER A 17 2.54 12.32 4.50
CA SER A 17 1.08 12.10 4.51
C SER A 17 0.57 11.42 3.24
N ALA A 18 1.20 11.67 2.09
CA ALA A 18 0.81 11.07 0.82
C ALA A 18 1.16 9.57 0.75
N TRP A 19 2.16 9.12 1.52
CA TRP A 19 2.56 7.70 1.58
C TRP A 19 1.74 6.88 2.57
N ALA A 20 1.21 7.51 3.62
CA ALA A 20 0.42 6.82 4.64
C ALA A 20 -0.85 6.14 4.09
N HIS A 21 -1.38 6.64 2.97
CA HIS A 21 -2.60 6.13 2.36
C HIS A 21 -2.38 5.09 1.23
N ASN A 22 -1.14 4.80 0.85
CA ASN A 22 -0.90 3.96 -0.32
C ASN A 22 -1.31 2.50 -0.07
N CYS A 23 -0.85 1.88 1.03
CA CYS A 23 -1.21 0.48 1.33
C CYS A 23 -2.73 0.27 1.46
N PRO A 24 -3.49 1.10 2.22
CA PRO A 24 -4.95 0.97 2.30
C PRO A 24 -5.67 1.13 0.95
N ASN A 25 -5.16 1.96 0.04
CA ASN A 25 -5.75 2.11 -1.29
C ASN A 25 -5.49 0.87 -2.17
N GLU A 26 -4.28 0.32 -2.14
CA GLU A 26 -3.96 -0.91 -2.88
C GLU A 26 -4.75 -2.10 -2.34
N MET A 27 -4.89 -2.21 -1.02
CA MET A 27 -5.76 -3.19 -0.36
C MET A 27 -7.19 -3.11 -0.88
N LYS A 28 -7.78 -1.91 -0.92
CA LYS A 28 -9.12 -1.68 -1.46
C LYS A 28 -9.24 -2.05 -2.94
N ALA A 29 -8.22 -1.74 -3.75
CA ALA A 29 -8.22 -2.08 -5.17
C ALA A 29 -8.23 -3.60 -5.40
N ILE A 30 -7.42 -4.33 -4.61
CA ILE A 30 -7.41 -5.80 -4.60
C ILE A 30 -8.79 -6.34 -4.18
N ASP A 31 -9.36 -5.82 -3.09
CA ASP A 31 -10.66 -6.27 -2.57
C ASP A 31 -11.78 -6.02 -3.59
N ALA A 32 -11.77 -4.84 -4.23
CA ALA A 32 -12.73 -4.49 -5.27
C ALA A 32 -12.61 -5.42 -6.48
N LYS A 33 -11.38 -5.74 -6.91
CA LYS A 33 -11.16 -6.68 -8.01
C LYS A 33 -11.59 -8.10 -7.64
N LEU A 34 -11.30 -8.57 -6.44
CA LEU A 34 -11.77 -9.89 -5.96
C LEU A 34 -13.30 -9.96 -5.90
N ALA A 35 -13.98 -8.87 -5.53
CA ALA A 35 -15.44 -8.80 -5.51
C ALA A 35 -16.08 -8.98 -6.90
N THR A 36 -15.35 -8.70 -7.99
CA THR A 36 -15.84 -8.99 -9.36
C THR A 36 -15.72 -10.46 -9.73
N LYS A 37 -15.25 -11.34 -8.83
CA LYS A 37 -15.01 -12.77 -9.04
C LYS A 37 -14.18 -13.03 -10.32
N PRO A 38 -12.95 -12.50 -10.39
CA PRO A 38 -12.11 -12.67 -11.56
C PRO A 38 -11.82 -14.16 -11.77
N ALA A 39 -11.71 -14.57 -13.03
CA ALA A 39 -11.28 -15.92 -13.36
C ALA A 39 -9.80 -16.07 -12.98
N LEU A 40 -9.53 -16.85 -11.93
CA LEU A 40 -8.20 -17.17 -11.43
C LEU A 40 -8.06 -18.69 -11.32
N SER A 41 -6.84 -19.19 -11.46
CA SER A 41 -6.52 -20.54 -11.02
C SER A 41 -6.73 -20.64 -9.50
N LYS A 42 -6.91 -21.86 -8.98
CA LYS A 42 -7.02 -22.04 -7.52
C LYS A 42 -5.73 -21.58 -6.84
N GLU A 43 -4.58 -21.89 -7.43
CA GLU A 43 -3.28 -21.48 -6.89
C GLU A 43 -3.15 -19.95 -6.82
N ASP A 44 -3.56 -19.24 -7.87
CA ASP A 44 -3.50 -17.77 -7.89
C ASP A 44 -4.49 -17.14 -6.92
N ALA A 45 -5.70 -17.70 -6.79
CA ALA A 45 -6.69 -17.22 -5.82
C ALA A 45 -6.17 -17.35 -4.38
N ASP A 46 -5.60 -18.51 -4.04
CA ASP A 46 -5.01 -18.75 -2.71
C ASP A 46 -3.81 -17.82 -2.46
N LYS A 47 -2.97 -17.58 -3.49
CA LYS A 47 -1.81 -16.68 -3.39
C LYS A 47 -2.23 -15.22 -3.23
N VAL A 48 -3.22 -14.75 -4.00
CA VAL A 48 -3.77 -13.39 -3.87
C VAL A 48 -4.36 -13.16 -2.48
N ALA A 49 -5.13 -14.11 -1.97
CA ALA A 49 -5.72 -14.02 -0.63
C ALA A 49 -4.65 -13.92 0.46
N LYS A 50 -3.59 -14.74 0.36
CA LYS A 50 -2.45 -14.69 1.29
C LYS A 50 -1.72 -13.35 1.21
N LEU A 51 -1.34 -12.90 0.01
CA LEU A 51 -0.62 -11.65 -0.19
C LEU A 51 -1.43 -10.43 0.29
N ARG A 52 -2.76 -10.45 0.12
CA ARG A 52 -3.65 -9.41 0.62
C ARG A 52 -3.70 -9.38 2.16
N ALA A 53 -3.73 -10.54 2.80
CA ALA A 53 -3.68 -10.64 4.26
C ALA A 53 -2.31 -10.25 4.83
N ASP A 54 -1.22 -10.70 4.21
CA ASP A 54 0.15 -10.35 4.58
C ASP A 54 0.38 -8.85 4.46
N GLY A 55 -0.08 -8.24 3.35
CA GLY A 55 -0.01 -6.80 3.12
C GLY A 55 -0.69 -5.98 4.21
N GLU A 56 -1.83 -6.44 4.72
CA GLU A 56 -2.53 -5.79 5.83
C GLU A 56 -1.81 -5.96 7.17
N ALA A 57 -1.31 -7.16 7.46
CA ALA A 57 -0.56 -7.44 8.67
C ALA A 57 0.73 -6.60 8.71
N GLN A 58 1.45 -6.51 7.59
CA GLN A 58 2.65 -5.68 7.43
C GLN A 58 2.31 -4.19 7.63
N HIS A 59 1.21 -3.70 7.03
CA HIS A 59 0.76 -2.32 7.23
C HIS A 59 0.47 -2.03 8.72
N LYS A 60 -0.28 -2.91 9.40
CA LYS A 60 -0.58 -2.78 10.84
C LYS A 60 0.68 -2.83 11.71
N ALA A 61 1.72 -3.51 11.24
CA ALA A 61 3.03 -3.58 11.90
C ALA A 61 3.99 -2.42 11.53
N GLY A 62 3.56 -1.46 10.71
CA GLY A 62 4.41 -0.34 10.24
C GLY A 62 5.41 -0.71 9.14
N LYS A 63 5.35 -1.94 8.61
CA LYS A 63 6.21 -2.47 7.54
C LYS A 63 5.67 -2.08 6.17
N HIS A 64 5.70 -0.78 5.87
CA HIS A 64 5.04 -0.24 4.67
C HIS A 64 5.67 -0.70 3.35
N THR A 65 6.99 -0.83 3.31
CA THR A 65 7.69 -1.31 2.09
C THR A 65 7.29 -2.75 1.79
N GLU A 66 7.31 -3.61 2.80
CA GLU A 66 6.93 -5.02 2.68
C GLU A 66 5.45 -5.18 2.31
N SER A 67 4.58 -4.36 2.91
CA SER A 67 3.15 -4.27 2.56
C SER A 67 2.98 -3.95 1.07
N MET A 68 3.65 -2.93 0.58
CA MET A 68 3.59 -2.56 -0.84
C MET A 68 4.14 -3.64 -1.77
N THR A 69 5.19 -4.36 -1.36
CA THR A 69 5.71 -5.52 -2.12
C THR A 69 4.65 -6.62 -2.22
N SER A 70 4.08 -7.05 -1.10
CA SER A 70 3.07 -8.12 -1.08
C SER A 70 1.81 -7.73 -1.85
N LEU A 71 1.32 -6.50 -1.66
CA LEU A 71 0.14 -5.98 -2.37
C LEU A 71 0.41 -5.82 -3.88
N GLY A 72 1.61 -5.39 -4.27
CA GLY A 72 2.01 -5.30 -5.67
C GLY A 72 2.04 -6.68 -6.37
N GLU A 73 2.50 -7.72 -5.68
CA GLU A 73 2.43 -9.09 -6.22
C GLU A 73 0.98 -9.58 -6.37
N ALA A 74 0.11 -9.28 -5.41
CA ALA A 74 -1.31 -9.64 -5.49
C ALA A 74 -1.97 -8.96 -6.70
N LYS A 75 -1.70 -7.67 -6.90
CA LYS A 75 -2.19 -6.89 -8.05
C LYS A 75 -1.74 -7.46 -9.38
N LYS A 76 -0.47 -7.88 -9.49
CA LYS A 76 0.06 -8.53 -10.70
C LYS A 76 -0.71 -9.80 -11.06
N LEU A 77 -1.04 -10.64 -10.07
CA LEU A 77 -1.84 -11.87 -10.29
C LEU A 77 -3.30 -11.54 -10.67
N LEU A 78 -3.82 -10.42 -10.20
CA LEU A 78 -5.14 -9.91 -10.52
C LEU A 78 -5.21 -9.11 -11.84
N GLY A 79 -4.06 -8.82 -12.45
CA GLY A 79 -3.96 -8.02 -13.68
C GLY A 79 -4.33 -6.55 -13.49
N ILE A 80 -4.02 -5.97 -12.32
CA ILE A 80 -4.27 -4.55 -11.97
C ILE A 80 -3.02 -3.87 -11.39
#